data_AF-A0A069NEW9-F1
#
_entry.id   AF-A0A069NEW9-F1
#
_cell.length_a   1.000
_cell.length_b   1.000
_cell.length_c   1.000
_cell.angle_alpha   90.00
_cell.angle_beta   90.00
_cell.angle_gamma   90.00
#
_symmetry.space_group_name_H-M   'P 1'
#
loop_
_entity.id
_entity.type
_entity.pdbx_description
1 polymer ?
#
loop_
_entity_poly.entity_id
_entity_poly.type
_entity_poly.pdbx_seq_one_letter_code
_entity_poly.pdbx_strand_id
1 'polypeptide(L)'
;MSTNDDPILTSRDAAAILGVSVKTAQTWIEQGMIESWKTPGGHRRVRRSAVIALREQLGNGRQAAARIENAMALVVASEAALPDFLEAVAAAGMHGIGQSDPFNAMLDAGVAMPAVIAIELMRGDWERLSMARRLLHSRDLAHMRMLIVTDLSSAQLEADLGSLSRVTLLHTPADRPAFAAALLQSLALTPPDDAASSYPVAPNEDARVQAVARTGLVDTLSEPEFDEIVQLTAEVLRVPISLMTLLTPDRQWFKARWGLNARETPRPWAFCNFTIMQNDVFIVDDAAADVRFSANPLVTGEPRIRFYAGAPLRDAQGNALGALCGIDRQPRSIDAVQKRRLVNLAALASDRIALVTRKRFERWNKGV
;
A
#
# COMPACT_ATOMS: atom_id res chain seq x y z
N MET A 1 -38.67 -2.23 3.43
CA MET A 1 -38.81 -0.89 4.05
C MET A 1 -37.43 -0.27 4.13
N SER A 2 -37.12 0.66 3.23
CA SER A 2 -35.84 1.36 3.15
C SER A 2 -35.93 2.70 3.88
N THR A 3 -35.22 2.85 4.99
CA THR A 3 -34.91 4.17 5.56
C THR A 3 -33.41 4.38 5.42
N ASN A 4 -33.03 5.13 4.38
CA ASN A 4 -31.68 5.63 4.17
C ASN A 4 -31.44 6.75 5.20
N ASP A 5 -31.04 6.37 6.41
CA ASP A 5 -30.89 7.28 7.54
C ASP A 5 -29.49 7.91 7.49
N ASP A 6 -29.32 8.95 6.67
CA ASP A 6 -28.08 9.73 6.55
C ASP A 6 -28.08 10.86 7.58
N PRO A 7 -27.28 10.78 8.67
CA PRO A 7 -27.36 11.70 9.79
C PRO A 7 -27.09 13.14 9.40
N ILE A 8 -27.90 14.06 9.95
CA ILE A 8 -27.76 15.49 9.75
C ILE A 8 -26.77 16.06 10.77
N LEU A 9 -25.74 16.73 10.29
CA LEU A 9 -24.65 17.27 11.12
C LEU A 9 -24.67 18.80 11.20
N THR A 10 -24.17 19.33 12.31
CA THR A 10 -23.85 20.75 12.44
C THR A 10 -22.49 21.06 11.81
N SER A 11 -22.20 22.34 11.52
CA SER A 11 -20.86 22.75 11.05
C SER A 11 -19.75 22.40 12.04
N ARG A 12 -20.06 22.30 13.34
CA ARG A 12 -19.10 21.90 14.38
C ARG A 12 -18.78 20.40 14.30
N ASP A 13 -19.80 19.57 14.10
CA ASP A 13 -19.64 18.12 13.94
C ASP A 13 -18.91 17.81 12.62
N ALA A 14 -19.24 18.55 11.55
CA ALA A 14 -18.54 18.43 10.28
C ALA A 14 -17.05 18.79 10.41
N ALA A 15 -16.72 19.87 11.13
CA ALA A 15 -15.34 20.26 11.39
C ALA A 15 -14.56 19.20 12.19
N ALA A 16 -15.21 18.58 13.18
CA ALA A 16 -14.62 17.50 13.96
C ALA A 16 -14.31 16.26 13.10
N ILE A 17 -15.23 15.89 12.19
CA ILE A 17 -15.02 14.76 11.27
C ILE A 17 -13.91 15.06 10.25
N LEU A 18 -13.87 16.28 9.72
CA LEU A 18 -12.86 16.74 8.74
C LEU A 18 -11.48 17.03 9.36
N GLY A 19 -11.38 17.10 10.70
CA GLY A 19 -10.14 17.44 11.40
C GLY A 19 -9.68 18.88 11.16
N VAL A 20 -10.61 19.82 10.94
CA VAL A 20 -10.31 21.24 10.65
C VAL A 20 -11.00 22.17 11.64
N SER A 21 -10.66 23.47 11.60
CA SER A 21 -11.35 24.47 12.42
C SER A 21 -12.81 24.63 11.99
N VAL A 22 -13.70 24.98 12.93
CA VAL A 22 -15.12 25.25 12.63
C VAL A 22 -15.28 26.33 11.56
N LYS A 23 -14.42 27.35 11.57
CA LYS A 23 -14.40 28.43 10.58
C LYS A 23 -14.05 27.90 9.18
N THR A 24 -13.07 27.01 9.08
CA THR A 24 -12.67 26.36 7.82
C THR A 24 -13.82 25.51 7.26
N ALA A 25 -14.45 24.69 8.10
CA ALA A 25 -15.60 23.90 7.68
C ALA A 25 -16.77 24.79 7.24
N GLN A 26 -17.03 25.91 7.93
CA GLN A 26 -18.05 26.89 7.52
C GLN A 26 -17.74 27.50 6.15
N THR A 27 -16.50 27.92 5.91
CA THR A 27 -16.07 28.45 4.62
C THR A 27 -16.26 27.44 3.50
N TRP A 28 -15.89 26.17 3.71
CA TRP A 28 -16.07 25.12 2.71
C TRP A 28 -17.55 24.81 2.43
N ILE A 29 -18.39 24.87 3.46
CA ILE A 29 -19.85 24.75 3.33
C ILE A 29 -20.44 25.93 2.55
N GLU A 30 -19.95 27.15 2.78
CA GLU A 30 -20.40 28.36 2.08
C GLU A 30 -19.94 28.41 0.62
N GLN A 31 -18.75 27.88 0.34
CA GLN A 31 -18.18 27.72 -1.00
C GLN A 31 -18.77 26.54 -1.78
N GLY A 32 -19.69 25.77 -1.18
CA GLY A 32 -20.38 24.67 -1.86
C GLY A 32 -19.56 23.38 -1.97
N MET A 33 -18.44 23.25 -1.25
CA MET A 33 -17.65 22.00 -1.24
C MET A 33 -18.33 20.86 -0.48
N ILE A 34 -19.34 21.18 0.35
CA ILE A 34 -20.20 20.20 1.01
C ILE A 34 -21.63 20.64 0.78
N GLU A 35 -22.46 19.75 0.26
CA GLU A 35 -23.88 20.02 0.09
C GLU A 35 -24.51 20.40 1.44
N SER A 36 -25.16 21.57 1.48
CA SER A 36 -25.71 22.12 2.71
C SER A 36 -27.03 22.86 2.49
N TRP A 37 -27.86 22.88 3.52
CA TRP A 37 -29.09 23.67 3.54
C TRP A 37 -29.23 24.45 4.84
N LYS A 38 -30.09 25.48 4.84
CA LYS A 38 -30.46 26.24 6.03
C LYS A 38 -31.72 25.67 6.65
N THR A 39 -31.70 25.54 7.98
CA THR A 39 -32.91 25.27 8.76
C THR A 39 -33.76 26.53 8.90
N PRO A 40 -35.05 26.42 9.29
CA PRO A 40 -35.90 27.59 9.56
C PRO A 40 -35.31 28.58 10.59
N GLY A 41 -34.45 28.09 11.50
CA GLY A 41 -33.70 28.91 12.46
C GLY A 41 -32.39 29.51 11.92
N GLY A 42 -32.14 29.48 10.61
CA GLY A 42 -30.98 30.10 9.96
C GLY A 42 -29.66 29.32 10.04
N HIS A 43 -29.59 28.26 10.84
CA HIS A 43 -28.38 27.44 10.95
C HIS A 43 -28.20 26.51 9.74
N ARG A 44 -26.97 26.39 9.23
CA ARG A 44 -26.61 25.43 8.20
C ARG A 44 -26.50 24.00 8.74
N ARG A 45 -26.88 23.05 7.91
CA ARG A 45 -26.77 21.61 8.14
C ARG A 45 -26.20 20.94 6.91
N VAL A 46 -25.47 19.85 7.15
CA VAL A 46 -24.85 19.03 6.11
C VAL A 46 -25.15 17.56 6.38
N ARG A 47 -25.12 16.73 5.34
CA ARG A 47 -25.23 15.28 5.48
C ARG A 47 -23.89 14.68 5.90
N ARG A 48 -23.91 13.64 6.75
CA ARG A 48 -22.70 12.94 7.19
C ARG A 48 -21.97 12.30 6.01
N SER A 49 -22.71 11.71 5.06
CA SER A 49 -22.15 11.13 3.83
C SER A 49 -21.29 12.13 3.04
N ALA A 50 -21.79 13.34 2.82
CA ALA A 50 -21.09 14.39 2.08
C ALA A 50 -19.81 14.87 2.80
N VAL A 51 -19.83 14.94 4.13
CA VAL A 51 -18.65 15.29 4.94
C VAL A 51 -17.59 14.20 4.88
N ILE A 52 -18.00 12.93 4.92
CA ILE A 52 -17.09 11.79 4.79
C ILE A 52 -16.46 11.74 3.38
N ALA A 53 -17.26 11.94 2.34
CA ALA A 53 -16.79 11.98 0.96
C ALA A 53 -15.74 13.08 0.74
N LEU A 54 -15.96 14.29 1.27
CA LEU A 54 -14.98 15.37 1.20
C LEU A 54 -13.70 15.03 1.98
N ARG A 55 -13.83 14.39 3.15
CA ARG A 55 -12.66 13.95 3.94
C ARG A 55 -11.81 12.93 3.17
N GLU A 56 -12.45 11.98 2.52
CA GLU A 56 -11.79 10.98 1.68
C GLU A 56 -11.09 11.64 0.49
N GLN A 57 -11.73 12.61 -0.18
CA GLN A 57 -11.10 13.38 -1.26
C GLN A 57 -9.88 14.18 -0.77
N LEU A 58 -9.98 14.86 0.37
CA LEU A 58 -8.88 15.64 0.96
C LEU A 58 -7.75 14.73 1.48
N GLY A 59 -8.09 13.56 2.04
CA GLY A 59 -7.16 12.54 2.50
C GLY A 59 -6.40 11.90 1.34
N ASN A 60 -7.10 11.56 0.27
CA ASN A 60 -6.52 11.03 -0.97
C ASN A 60 -5.60 12.04 -1.63
N GLY A 61 -5.95 13.34 -1.65
CA GLY A 61 -5.10 14.39 -2.21
C GLY A 61 -3.79 14.59 -1.44
N ARG A 62 -3.82 14.56 -0.10
CA ARG A 62 -2.61 14.66 0.74
C ARG A 62 -1.75 13.39 0.71
N GLN A 63 -2.37 12.21 0.66
CA GLN A 63 -1.64 10.94 0.52
C GLN A 63 -1.06 10.75 -0.89
N ALA A 64 -1.74 11.21 -1.93
CA ALA A 64 -1.21 11.22 -3.29
C ALA A 64 0.01 12.14 -3.39
N ALA A 65 -0.05 13.35 -2.82
CA ALA A 65 1.10 14.27 -2.80
C ALA A 65 2.33 13.67 -2.08
N ALA A 66 2.14 13.04 -0.92
CA ALA A 66 3.23 12.39 -0.18
C ALA A 66 3.75 11.09 -0.84
N ARG A 67 2.90 10.38 -1.60
CA ARG A 67 3.30 9.23 -2.45
C ARG A 67 4.15 9.67 -3.62
N ILE A 68 3.84 10.82 -4.24
CA ILE A 68 4.59 11.37 -5.38
C ILE A 68 6.00 11.77 -4.93
N GLU A 69 6.16 12.47 -3.80
CA GLU A 69 7.47 12.96 -3.32
C GLU A 69 8.51 11.86 -3.02
N ASN A 70 8.08 10.61 -2.81
CA ASN A 70 8.97 9.46 -2.56
C ASN A 70 8.86 8.37 -3.64
N ALA A 71 8.11 8.61 -4.71
CA ALA A 71 7.93 7.63 -5.77
C ALA A 71 9.22 7.47 -6.58
N MET A 72 9.55 6.22 -6.91
CA MET A 72 10.63 5.89 -7.81
C MET A 72 10.09 5.65 -9.21
N ALA A 73 10.70 6.31 -10.20
CA ALA A 73 10.44 6.11 -11.62
C ALA A 73 11.65 5.47 -12.30
N LEU A 74 11.41 4.42 -13.08
CA LEU A 74 12.41 3.89 -14.00
C LEU A 74 12.08 4.37 -15.41
N VAL A 75 13.02 5.05 -16.04
CA VAL A 75 12.90 5.57 -17.40
C VAL A 75 13.72 4.69 -18.34
N VAL A 76 13.07 4.15 -19.36
CA VAL A 76 13.68 3.36 -20.42
C VAL A 76 13.57 4.12 -21.73
N ALA A 77 14.67 4.70 -22.20
CA ALA A 77 14.68 5.55 -23.38
C ALA A 77 16.02 5.50 -24.11
N SER A 78 16.09 6.04 -25.33
CA SER A 78 17.35 6.22 -26.04
C SER A 78 18.34 7.07 -25.21
N GLU A 79 19.64 6.85 -25.38
CA GLU A 79 20.67 7.62 -24.67
C GLU A 79 20.55 9.14 -24.90
N ALA A 80 20.02 9.53 -26.07
CA ALA A 80 19.77 10.92 -26.41
C ALA A 80 18.59 11.53 -25.62
N ALA A 81 17.51 10.77 -25.40
CA ALA A 81 16.30 11.25 -24.74
C ALA A 81 16.33 11.09 -23.21
N LEU A 82 17.16 10.18 -22.70
CA LEU A 82 17.23 9.83 -21.28
C LEU A 82 17.50 11.03 -20.35
N PRO A 83 18.44 11.97 -20.65
CA PRO A 83 18.69 13.13 -19.78
C PRO A 83 17.46 14.02 -19.62
N ASP A 84 16.75 14.31 -20.73
CA ASP A 84 15.56 15.17 -20.71
C ASP A 84 14.42 14.55 -19.90
N PHE A 85 14.21 13.24 -20.02
CA PHE A 85 13.20 12.54 -19.23
C PHE A 85 13.57 12.46 -17.75
N LEU A 86 14.82 12.21 -17.40
CA LEU A 86 15.26 12.19 -16.00
C LEU A 86 15.15 13.57 -15.34
N GLU A 87 15.44 14.65 -16.06
CA GLU A 87 15.16 16.01 -15.58
C GLU A 87 13.67 16.24 -15.33
N ALA A 88 12.80 15.75 -16.22
CA ALA A 88 11.35 15.84 -16.03
C ALA A 88 10.86 15.02 -14.82
N VAL A 89 11.45 13.85 -14.55
CA VAL A 89 11.21 13.05 -13.33
C VAL A 89 11.58 13.84 -12.08
N ALA A 90 12.77 14.45 -12.07
CA ALA A 90 13.24 15.26 -10.95
C ALA A 90 12.37 16.49 -10.72
N ALA A 91 11.93 17.16 -11.80
CA ALA A 91 11.01 18.30 -11.73
C ALA A 91 9.63 17.92 -11.20
N ALA A 92 9.21 16.65 -11.37
CA ALA A 92 8.01 16.10 -10.77
C ALA A 92 8.19 15.69 -9.29
N GLY A 93 9.38 15.89 -8.71
CA GLY A 93 9.67 15.59 -7.30
C GLY A 93 9.93 14.11 -7.01
N MET A 94 10.34 13.33 -8.00
CA MET A 94 10.53 11.88 -7.89
C MET A 94 11.99 11.46 -8.06
N HIS A 95 12.33 10.26 -7.60
CA HIS A 95 13.62 9.64 -7.84
C HIS A 95 13.63 8.87 -9.17
N GLY A 96 14.54 9.21 -10.08
CA GLY A 96 14.65 8.59 -11.40
C GLY A 96 15.85 7.64 -11.52
N ILE A 97 15.61 6.44 -12.04
CA ILE A 97 16.65 5.55 -12.60
C ILE A 97 16.49 5.58 -14.11
N GLY A 98 17.59 5.74 -14.85
CA GLY A 98 17.58 5.74 -16.31
C GLY A 98 18.29 4.53 -16.89
N GLN A 99 17.68 3.88 -17.88
CA GLN A 99 18.27 2.77 -18.62
C GLN A 99 18.05 2.94 -20.12
N SER A 100 19.11 2.75 -20.91
CA SER A 100 19.00 2.71 -22.37
C SER A 100 18.77 1.29 -22.90
N ASP A 101 19.31 0.31 -22.18
CA ASP A 101 19.23 -1.11 -22.49
C ASP A 101 17.97 -1.76 -21.87
N PRO A 102 17.10 -2.40 -22.68
CA PRO A 102 15.87 -3.03 -22.20
C PRO A 102 16.08 -4.18 -21.22
N PHE A 103 17.21 -4.89 -21.29
CA PHE A 103 17.50 -6.00 -20.40
C PHE A 103 17.87 -5.51 -19.00
N ASN A 104 18.77 -4.53 -18.90
CA ASN A 104 19.12 -3.87 -17.63
C ASN A 104 17.89 -3.19 -17.01
N ALA A 105 17.03 -2.59 -17.83
CA ALA A 105 15.76 -2.04 -17.36
C ALA A 105 14.86 -3.09 -16.67
N MET A 106 14.78 -4.33 -17.19
CA MET A 106 14.02 -5.38 -16.50
C MET A 106 14.64 -5.78 -15.14
N LEU A 107 15.98 -5.81 -15.06
CA LEU A 107 16.67 -6.10 -13.80
C LEU A 107 16.40 -5.02 -12.77
N ASP A 108 16.53 -3.76 -13.16
CA ASP A 108 16.25 -2.61 -12.30
C ASP A 108 14.78 -2.56 -11.90
N ALA A 109 13.85 -2.89 -12.80
CA ALA A 109 12.43 -2.98 -12.47
C ALA A 109 12.15 -3.99 -11.34
N GLY A 110 12.82 -5.14 -11.36
CA GLY A 110 12.66 -6.18 -10.33
C GLY A 110 13.34 -5.84 -9.00
N VAL A 111 14.48 -5.14 -9.04
CA VAL A 111 15.25 -4.78 -7.82
C VAL A 111 14.68 -3.53 -7.16
N ALA A 112 14.38 -2.52 -7.97
CA ALA A 112 13.99 -1.19 -7.51
C ALA A 112 12.48 -1.09 -7.24
N MET A 113 11.68 -1.98 -7.84
CA MET A 113 10.21 -2.03 -7.69
C MET A 113 9.57 -0.63 -7.88
N PRO A 114 9.76 -0.01 -9.06
CA PRO A 114 9.34 1.37 -9.27
C PRO A 114 7.82 1.51 -9.26
N ALA A 115 7.34 2.65 -8.77
CA ALA A 115 5.93 2.99 -8.82
C ALA A 115 5.44 3.18 -10.27
N VAL A 116 6.33 3.68 -11.14
CA VAL A 116 6.07 3.90 -12.56
C VAL A 116 7.29 3.53 -13.41
N ILE A 117 7.06 2.86 -14.53
CA ILE A 117 8.05 2.70 -15.60
C ILE A 117 7.63 3.53 -16.80
N ALA A 118 8.47 4.46 -17.21
CA ALA A 118 8.30 5.22 -18.44
C ALA A 118 9.13 4.58 -19.55
N ILE A 119 8.52 4.24 -20.69
CA ILE A 119 9.17 3.57 -21.81
C ILE A 119 9.00 4.43 -23.06
N GLU A 120 10.10 4.87 -23.64
CA GLU A 120 10.13 5.36 -25.01
C GLU A 120 10.01 4.16 -25.96
N LEU A 121 8.89 4.05 -26.66
CA LEU A 121 8.59 2.93 -27.53
C LEU A 121 8.25 3.44 -28.93
N MET A 122 9.21 3.39 -29.85
CA MET A 122 9.02 3.83 -31.22
C MET A 122 8.73 2.66 -32.15
N ARG A 123 8.13 2.94 -33.31
CA ARG A 123 7.91 1.96 -34.36
C ARG A 123 9.19 1.19 -34.71
N GLY A 124 9.11 -0.14 -34.62
CA GLY A 124 10.22 -1.04 -34.93
C GLY A 124 11.09 -1.43 -33.73
N ASP A 125 10.85 -0.85 -32.54
CA ASP A 125 11.56 -1.18 -31.30
C ASP A 125 10.98 -2.43 -30.62
N TRP A 126 11.26 -3.59 -31.22
CA TRP A 126 10.73 -4.88 -30.78
C TRP A 126 11.29 -5.32 -29.42
N GLU A 127 12.47 -4.83 -29.01
CA GLU A 127 13.08 -5.13 -27.72
C GLU A 127 12.29 -4.47 -26.58
N ARG A 128 12.04 -3.16 -26.68
CA ARG A 128 11.23 -2.44 -25.69
C ARG A 128 9.78 -2.86 -25.70
N LEU A 129 9.23 -3.23 -26.87
CA LEU A 129 7.88 -3.80 -26.95
C LEU A 129 7.78 -5.13 -26.19
N SER A 130 8.77 -6.01 -26.38
CA SER A 130 8.85 -7.30 -25.70
C SER A 130 9.02 -7.14 -24.20
N MET A 131 9.87 -6.20 -23.78
CA MET A 131 10.04 -5.82 -22.38
C MET A 131 8.73 -5.29 -21.78
N ALA A 132 8.07 -4.33 -22.43
CA ALA A 132 6.81 -3.75 -21.97
C ALA A 132 5.73 -4.84 -21.79
N ARG A 133 5.60 -5.75 -22.76
CA ARG A 133 4.68 -6.89 -22.68
C ARG A 133 4.99 -7.76 -21.46
N ARG A 134 6.26 -8.11 -21.22
CA ARG A 134 6.66 -8.95 -20.07
C ARG A 134 6.38 -8.26 -18.74
N LEU A 135 6.66 -6.96 -18.63
CA LEU A 135 6.43 -6.18 -17.41
C LEU A 135 4.93 -6.06 -17.10
N LEU A 136 4.09 -5.83 -18.11
CA LEU A 136 2.63 -5.74 -17.92
C LEU A 136 2.01 -7.07 -17.48
N HIS A 137 2.50 -8.19 -17.99
CA HIS A 137 2.03 -9.54 -17.64
C HIS A 137 2.68 -10.09 -16.36
N SER A 138 3.67 -9.39 -15.80
CA SER A 138 4.30 -9.78 -14.54
C SER A 138 3.36 -9.54 -13.36
N ARG A 139 3.06 -10.61 -12.61
CA ARG A 139 2.25 -10.53 -11.39
C ARG A 139 2.97 -9.81 -10.26
N ASP A 140 4.29 -9.95 -10.18
CA ASP A 140 5.11 -9.32 -9.15
C ASP A 140 5.17 -7.79 -9.32
N LEU A 141 5.05 -7.33 -10.57
CA LEU A 141 5.01 -5.92 -10.93
C LEU A 141 3.58 -5.41 -11.17
N ALA A 142 2.54 -6.08 -10.66
CA ALA A 142 1.14 -5.67 -10.86
C ALA A 142 0.82 -4.28 -10.27
N HIS A 143 1.58 -3.86 -9.26
CA HIS A 143 1.46 -2.55 -8.60
C HIS A 143 1.96 -1.40 -9.46
N MET A 144 2.92 -1.68 -10.35
CA MET A 144 3.60 -0.71 -11.20
C MET A 144 2.64 -0.13 -12.26
N ARG A 145 2.79 1.16 -12.54
CA ARG A 145 2.14 1.84 -13.66
C ARG A 145 3.11 1.96 -14.83
N MET A 146 2.59 1.95 -16.05
CA MET A 146 3.41 2.11 -17.24
C MET A 146 3.04 3.40 -17.95
N LEU A 147 4.03 4.24 -18.25
CA LEU A 147 3.90 5.36 -19.17
C LEU A 147 4.61 4.97 -20.46
N ILE A 148 3.90 4.98 -21.60
CA ILE A 148 4.50 4.72 -22.90
C ILE A 148 4.55 6.02 -23.68
N VAL A 149 5.76 6.45 -24.05
CA VAL A 149 6.01 7.58 -24.94
C VAL A 149 6.22 7.02 -26.35
N THR A 150 5.35 7.34 -27.33
CA THR A 150 5.32 6.59 -28.60
C THR A 150 4.86 7.41 -29.82
N ASP A 151 5.23 6.98 -31.02
CA ASP A 151 4.64 7.39 -32.30
C ASP A 151 3.53 6.42 -32.79
N LEU A 152 3.29 5.33 -32.05
CA LEU A 152 2.30 4.31 -32.36
C LEU A 152 0.90 4.73 -31.90
N SER A 153 -0.12 4.28 -32.63
CA SER A 153 -1.51 4.47 -32.21
C SER A 153 -1.90 3.52 -31.07
N SER A 154 -2.89 3.91 -30.26
CA SER A 154 -3.42 3.08 -29.18
C SER A 154 -3.88 1.70 -29.64
N ALA A 155 -4.48 1.59 -30.82
CA ALA A 155 -4.94 0.32 -31.38
C ALA A 155 -3.78 -0.64 -31.69
N GLN A 156 -2.64 -0.13 -32.15
CA GLN A 156 -1.44 -0.94 -32.39
C GLN A 156 -0.86 -1.44 -31.07
N LEU A 157 -0.81 -0.57 -30.05
CA LEU A 157 -0.34 -0.95 -28.73
C LEU A 157 -1.27 -1.94 -28.03
N GLU A 158 -2.59 -1.82 -28.16
CA GLU A 158 -3.53 -2.80 -27.62
C GLU A 158 -3.38 -4.17 -28.28
N ALA A 159 -3.18 -4.21 -29.61
CA ALA A 159 -2.96 -5.45 -30.34
C ALA A 159 -1.69 -6.18 -29.84
N ASP A 160 -0.65 -5.43 -29.46
CA ASP A 160 0.60 -6.01 -28.99
C ASP A 160 0.65 -6.24 -27.47
N LEU A 161 0.14 -5.34 -26.65
CA LEU A 161 0.29 -5.37 -25.19
C LEU A 161 -0.94 -5.93 -24.48
N GLY A 162 -2.08 -6.01 -25.16
CA GLY A 162 -3.37 -6.37 -24.58
C GLY A 162 -4.00 -5.19 -23.85
N SER A 163 -4.63 -5.45 -22.70
CA SER A 163 -5.31 -4.43 -21.91
C SER A 163 -4.36 -3.30 -21.48
N LEU A 164 -4.72 -2.07 -21.83
CA LEU A 164 -3.98 -0.86 -21.45
C LEU A 164 -4.47 -0.21 -20.15
N SER A 165 -5.23 -0.93 -19.31
CA SER A 165 -5.83 -0.38 -18.07
C SER A 165 -4.81 0.14 -17.04
N ARG A 166 -3.53 -0.20 -17.18
CA ARG A 166 -2.41 0.25 -16.35
C ARG A 166 -1.39 1.10 -17.11
N VAL A 167 -1.72 1.48 -18.33
CA VAL A 167 -0.84 2.17 -19.27
C VAL A 167 -1.37 3.57 -19.55
N THR A 168 -0.55 4.58 -19.30
CA THR A 168 -0.75 5.94 -19.80
C THR A 168 0.00 6.09 -21.11
N LEU A 169 -0.64 6.66 -22.13
CA LEU A 169 -0.01 6.92 -23.42
C LEU A 169 0.33 8.40 -23.56
N LEU A 170 1.55 8.68 -23.97
CA LEU A 170 2.01 10.01 -24.37
C LEU A 170 2.53 9.93 -25.81
N HIS A 171 1.84 10.59 -26.74
CA HIS A 171 2.25 10.55 -28.14
C HIS A 171 3.37 11.56 -28.41
N THR A 172 4.33 11.21 -29.26
CA THR A 172 5.40 12.11 -29.67
C THR A 172 4.92 13.13 -30.72
N PRO A 173 5.55 14.32 -30.79
CA PRO A 173 6.63 14.80 -29.93
C PRO A 173 6.12 15.14 -28.51
N ALA A 174 6.89 14.73 -27.51
CA ALA A 174 6.58 14.95 -26.10
C ALA A 174 7.66 15.87 -25.49
N ASP A 175 7.24 17.02 -24.96
CA ASP A 175 8.14 17.91 -24.23
C ASP A 175 8.22 17.53 -22.74
N ARG A 176 9.19 18.12 -22.02
CA ARG A 176 9.39 17.87 -20.59
C ARG A 176 8.13 18.10 -19.75
N PRO A 177 7.36 19.21 -19.93
CA PRO A 177 6.10 19.42 -19.23
C PRO A 177 5.05 18.33 -19.50
N ALA A 178 4.85 17.93 -20.77
CA ALA A 178 3.89 16.89 -21.11
C ALA A 178 4.29 15.54 -20.52
N PHE A 179 5.59 15.21 -20.53
CA PHE A 179 6.10 14.01 -19.89
C PHE A 179 5.85 14.01 -18.38
N ALA A 180 6.19 15.10 -17.68
CA ALA A 180 5.96 15.22 -16.24
C ALA A 180 4.46 15.13 -15.90
N ALA A 181 3.58 15.75 -16.68
CA ALA A 181 2.14 15.66 -16.49
C ALA A 181 1.62 14.23 -16.69
N ALA A 182 2.05 13.54 -17.75
CA ALA A 182 1.66 12.16 -18.02
C ALA A 182 2.19 11.19 -16.95
N LEU A 183 3.37 11.47 -16.40
CA LEU A 183 3.97 10.72 -15.31
C LEU A 183 3.16 10.83 -14.01
N LEU A 184 2.77 12.05 -13.64
CA LEU A 184 1.87 12.30 -12.50
C LEU A 184 0.48 11.70 -12.73
N GLN A 185 -0.06 11.79 -13.95
CA GLN A 185 -1.32 11.17 -14.32
C GLN A 185 -1.26 9.65 -14.18
N SER A 186 -0.15 9.02 -14.57
CA SER A 186 0.07 7.58 -14.43
C SER A 186 -0.02 7.13 -12.96
N LEU A 187 0.45 7.96 -12.04
CA LEU A 187 0.36 7.73 -10.60
C LEU A 187 -1.03 8.05 -10.03
N ALA A 188 -1.75 8.98 -10.65
CA ALA A 188 -3.13 9.33 -10.31
C ALA A 188 -4.15 8.31 -10.85
N LEU A 189 -3.76 7.46 -11.81
CA LEU A 189 -4.59 6.34 -12.25
C LEU A 189 -4.93 5.46 -11.03
N THR A 190 -6.21 5.52 -10.68
CA THR A 190 -6.82 4.60 -9.73
C THR A 190 -6.48 3.19 -10.22
N PRO A 191 -5.98 2.28 -9.36
CA PRO A 191 -5.84 0.89 -9.77
C PRO A 191 -7.17 0.45 -10.40
N PRO A 192 -7.14 -0.36 -11.48
CA PRO A 192 -8.35 -0.78 -12.14
C PRO A 192 -9.36 -1.26 -11.08
N ASP A 193 -10.63 -0.91 -11.27
CA ASP A 193 -11.76 -1.02 -10.33
C ASP A 193 -11.96 -2.38 -9.64
N ASP A 194 -11.14 -3.40 -9.95
CA ASP A 194 -10.93 -4.61 -9.13
C ASP A 194 -10.24 -4.34 -7.78
N ALA A 195 -9.81 -3.10 -7.49
CA ALA A 195 -9.14 -2.72 -6.25
C ALA A 195 -9.99 -1.83 -5.31
N ALA A 196 -11.30 -2.06 -5.22
CA ALA A 196 -11.94 -1.89 -3.91
C ALA A 196 -11.11 -2.71 -2.91
N SER A 197 -10.60 -2.12 -1.82
CA SER A 197 -9.70 -2.81 -0.87
C SER A 197 -10.20 -4.24 -0.63
N SER A 198 -9.49 -5.23 -1.18
CA SER A 198 -9.88 -6.65 -1.13
C SER A 198 -9.76 -7.24 0.27
N TYR A 199 -9.52 -6.38 1.26
CA TYR A 199 -9.24 -6.71 2.63
C TYR A 199 -10.02 -5.79 3.57
N PRO A 200 -10.41 -6.29 4.75
CA PRO A 200 -11.18 -5.51 5.71
C PRO A 200 -10.35 -4.35 6.28
N VAL A 201 -11.01 -3.20 6.47
CA VAL A 201 -10.44 -2.02 7.12
C VAL A 201 -11.28 -1.67 8.34
N ALA A 202 -10.64 -1.50 9.50
CA ALA A 202 -11.34 -1.15 10.74
C ALA A 202 -11.71 0.34 10.79
N PRO A 203 -12.78 0.73 11.50
CA PRO A 203 -13.15 2.14 11.66
C PRO A 203 -12.06 3.02 12.30
N ASN A 204 -11.13 2.42 13.05
CA ASN A 204 -10.02 3.10 13.72
C ASN A 204 -8.70 3.04 12.92
N GLU A 205 -8.73 2.78 11.60
CA GLU A 205 -7.52 2.62 10.78
C GLU A 205 -6.56 3.82 10.88
N ASP A 206 -7.07 5.06 10.88
CA ASP A 206 -6.24 6.25 11.04
C ASP A 206 -5.43 6.22 12.35
N ALA A 207 -6.10 5.91 13.47
CA ALA A 207 -5.46 5.82 14.78
C ALA A 207 -4.42 4.68 14.82
N ARG A 208 -4.74 3.55 14.17
CA ARG A 208 -3.87 2.37 14.05
C ARG A 208 -2.62 2.67 13.23
N VAL A 209 -2.76 3.31 12.07
CA VAL A 209 -1.64 3.75 11.23
C VAL A 209 -0.74 4.71 11.98
N GLN A 210 -1.31 5.68 12.69
CA GLN A 210 -0.55 6.60 13.53
C GLN A 210 0.17 5.87 14.67
N ALA A 211 -0.45 4.84 15.25
CA ALA A 211 0.21 3.99 16.24
C ALA A 211 1.42 3.25 15.65
N VAL A 212 1.30 2.70 14.44
CA VAL A 212 2.41 2.07 13.72
C VAL A 212 3.54 3.08 13.49
N ALA A 213 3.23 4.28 13.00
CA ALA A 213 4.22 5.33 12.77
C ALA A 213 4.97 5.71 14.06
N ARG A 214 4.23 5.86 15.19
CA ARG A 214 4.83 6.17 16.51
C ARG A 214 5.79 5.11 17.01
N THR A 215 5.72 3.87 16.53
CA THR A 215 6.69 2.85 16.94
C THR A 215 8.12 3.21 16.52
N GLY A 216 8.26 3.95 15.40
CA GLY A 216 9.52 4.22 14.72
C GLY A 216 10.21 2.96 14.19
N LEU A 217 9.52 1.82 14.13
CA LEU A 217 10.13 0.53 13.79
C LEU A 217 10.14 0.24 12.29
N VAL A 218 9.21 0.81 11.52
CA VAL A 218 9.15 0.65 10.05
C VAL A 218 10.44 1.19 9.42
N ASP A 219 10.93 0.51 8.38
CA ASP A 219 12.17 0.83 7.65
C ASP A 219 13.44 0.85 8.52
N THR A 220 13.43 0.15 9.65
CA THR A 220 14.63 -0.02 10.49
C THR A 220 15.27 -1.38 10.32
N LEU A 221 16.57 -1.47 10.62
CA LEU A 221 17.32 -2.72 10.57
C LEU A 221 16.69 -3.81 11.44
N SER A 222 16.99 -5.06 11.11
CA SER A 222 16.65 -6.21 11.96
C SER A 222 17.26 -6.04 13.36
N GLU A 223 16.51 -6.45 14.37
CA GLU A 223 16.99 -6.48 15.76
C GLU A 223 16.89 -7.94 16.25
N PRO A 224 17.98 -8.53 16.78
CA PRO A 224 18.03 -9.95 17.11
C PRO A 224 16.87 -10.42 17.98
N GLU A 225 16.37 -9.54 18.85
CA GLU A 225 15.36 -9.92 19.82
C GLU A 225 13.95 -10.06 19.21
N PHE A 226 13.73 -9.49 18.01
CA PHE A 226 12.55 -9.81 17.22
C PHE A 226 12.78 -11.05 16.34
N ASP A 227 14.00 -11.26 15.86
CA ASP A 227 14.38 -12.43 15.06
C ASP A 227 14.22 -13.73 15.87
N GLU A 228 14.61 -13.72 17.15
CA GLU A 228 14.40 -14.83 18.09
C GLU A 228 12.92 -15.18 18.26
N ILE A 229 12.04 -14.18 18.35
CA ILE A 229 10.59 -14.40 18.53
C ILE A 229 9.99 -15.07 17.29
N VAL A 230 10.36 -14.62 16.08
CA VAL A 230 9.84 -15.24 14.85
C VAL A 230 10.37 -16.65 14.65
N GLN A 231 11.63 -16.92 15.03
CA GLN A 231 12.20 -18.26 15.00
C GLN A 231 11.46 -19.19 15.97
N LEU A 232 11.27 -18.79 17.23
CA LEU A 232 10.52 -19.58 18.21
C LEU A 232 9.07 -19.82 17.76
N THR A 233 8.47 -18.84 17.09
CA THR A 233 7.12 -18.99 16.52
C THR A 233 7.11 -20.06 15.42
N ALA A 234 8.10 -20.08 14.54
CA ALA A 234 8.24 -21.12 13.50
C ALA A 234 8.38 -22.51 14.12
N GLU A 235 9.19 -22.64 15.18
CA GLU A 235 9.42 -23.91 15.90
C GLU A 235 8.17 -24.41 16.62
N VAL A 236 7.46 -23.53 17.34
CA VAL A 236 6.22 -23.85 18.07
C VAL A 236 5.11 -24.30 17.13
N LEU A 237 4.96 -23.60 15.99
CA LEU A 237 3.96 -23.93 14.99
C LEU A 237 4.42 -25.04 14.03
N ARG A 238 5.71 -25.39 14.04
CA ARG A 238 6.37 -26.35 13.14
C ARG A 238 6.19 -25.99 11.66
N VAL A 239 6.33 -24.70 11.34
CA VAL A 239 6.16 -24.16 10.00
C VAL A 239 7.49 -23.63 9.45
N PRO A 240 7.71 -23.64 8.13
CA PRO A 240 8.96 -23.19 7.53
C PRO A 240 9.09 -21.66 7.52
N ILE A 241 7.98 -20.92 7.61
CA ILE A 241 7.97 -19.46 7.49
C ILE A 241 7.29 -18.86 8.73
N SER A 242 7.89 -17.82 9.29
CA SER A 242 7.30 -17.03 10.38
C SER A 242 7.70 -15.57 10.28
N LEU A 243 6.77 -14.66 10.54
CA LEU A 243 6.96 -13.23 10.31
C LEU A 243 6.44 -12.42 11.50
N MET A 244 7.16 -11.37 11.84
CA MET A 244 6.67 -10.27 12.66
C MET A 244 6.47 -9.06 11.77
N THR A 245 5.22 -8.61 11.65
CA THR A 245 4.81 -7.69 10.59
C THR A 245 4.22 -6.41 11.19
N LEU A 246 4.49 -5.28 10.53
CA LEU A 246 3.86 -4.00 10.79
C LEU A 246 3.09 -3.56 9.55
N LEU A 247 1.89 -3.04 9.79
CA LEU A 247 0.91 -2.78 8.76
C LEU A 247 0.80 -1.27 8.50
N THR A 248 1.45 -0.78 7.44
CA THR A 248 1.41 0.63 7.00
C THR A 248 0.21 0.88 6.07
N PRO A 249 -0.08 2.13 5.67
CA PRO A 249 -1.19 2.40 4.75
C PRO A 249 -1.13 1.65 3.41
N ASP A 250 0.08 1.35 2.95
CA ASP A 250 0.38 0.89 1.58
C ASP A 250 1.08 -0.48 1.52
N ARG A 251 1.73 -0.92 2.61
CA ARG A 251 2.46 -2.20 2.66
C ARG A 251 2.34 -2.94 3.98
N GLN A 252 2.66 -4.23 3.93
CA GLN A 252 3.00 -5.05 5.10
C GLN A 252 4.51 -5.16 5.16
N TRP A 253 5.10 -4.48 6.14
CA TRP A 253 6.55 -4.46 6.37
C TRP A 253 6.98 -5.51 7.39
N PHE A 254 8.08 -6.23 7.15
CA PHE A 254 8.49 -7.35 8.01
C PHE A 254 9.64 -6.91 8.93
N LYS A 255 9.31 -6.65 10.20
CA LYS A 255 10.30 -6.27 11.22
C LYS A 255 11.26 -7.39 11.54
N ALA A 256 10.77 -8.63 11.52
CA ALA A 256 11.55 -9.85 11.66
C ALA A 256 10.93 -10.93 10.78
N ARG A 257 11.78 -11.83 10.28
CA ARG A 257 11.37 -12.89 9.34
C ARG A 257 12.23 -14.13 9.48
N TRP A 258 11.60 -15.29 9.36
CA TRP A 258 12.23 -16.60 9.30
C TRP A 258 11.72 -17.34 8.06
N GLY A 259 12.63 -17.97 7.31
CA GLY A 259 12.30 -18.81 6.15
C GLY A 259 11.79 -18.09 4.90
N LEU A 260 11.85 -16.76 4.86
CA LEU A 260 11.44 -15.92 3.73
C LEU A 260 12.43 -14.76 3.52
N ASN A 261 12.85 -14.54 2.27
CA ASN A 261 13.81 -13.49 1.93
C ASN A 261 13.16 -12.11 1.71
N ALA A 262 11.90 -12.09 1.28
CA ALA A 262 11.14 -10.85 1.09
C ALA A 262 11.13 -10.03 2.39
N ARG A 263 11.19 -8.71 2.26
CA ARG A 263 11.22 -7.77 3.39
C ARG A 263 9.88 -7.11 3.65
N GLU A 264 9.00 -7.15 2.67
CA GLU A 264 7.67 -6.59 2.71
C GLU A 264 6.80 -7.18 1.60
N THR A 265 5.51 -6.90 1.67
CA THR A 265 4.52 -7.22 0.63
C THR A 265 3.55 -6.06 0.46
N PRO A 266 2.92 -5.90 -0.72
CA PRO A 266 1.82 -4.96 -0.90
C PRO A 266 0.72 -5.18 0.14
N ARG A 267 0.15 -4.09 0.68
CA ARG A 267 -0.89 -4.18 1.71
C ARG A 267 -2.08 -5.05 1.30
N PRO A 268 -2.57 -5.04 0.05
CA PRO A 268 -3.70 -5.91 -0.35
C PRO A 268 -3.40 -7.41 -0.30
N TRP A 269 -2.13 -7.82 -0.34
CA TRP A 269 -1.76 -9.24 -0.35
C TRP A 269 -1.66 -9.82 1.07
N ALA A 270 -1.65 -8.94 2.08
CA ALA A 270 -1.42 -9.28 3.47
C ALA A 270 -2.58 -10.10 4.07
N PHE A 271 -2.30 -11.35 4.42
CA PHE A 271 -3.17 -12.14 5.31
C PHE A 271 -3.35 -11.44 6.67
N CYS A 272 -2.32 -10.71 7.11
CA CYS A 272 -2.33 -9.94 8.35
C CYS A 272 -3.45 -8.89 8.42
N ASN A 273 -4.01 -8.46 7.27
CA ASN A 273 -5.19 -7.60 7.23
C ASN A 273 -6.37 -8.18 8.00
N PHE A 274 -6.57 -9.49 7.91
CA PHE A 274 -7.65 -10.18 8.60
C PHE A 274 -7.31 -10.41 10.07
N THR A 275 -6.03 -10.67 10.36
CA THR A 275 -5.52 -10.84 11.73
C THR A 275 -5.72 -9.62 12.59
N ILE A 276 -5.43 -8.41 12.08
CA ILE A 276 -5.58 -7.17 12.87
C ILE A 276 -7.04 -6.83 13.19
N MET A 277 -8.00 -7.45 12.49
CA MET A 277 -9.43 -7.32 12.77
C MET A 277 -9.90 -8.24 13.89
N GLN A 278 -9.08 -9.22 14.30
CA GLN A 278 -9.44 -10.19 15.33
C GLN A 278 -8.91 -9.77 16.70
N ASN A 279 -9.59 -10.21 17.76
CA ASN A 279 -9.07 -10.13 19.13
C ASN A 279 -8.20 -11.34 19.51
N ASP A 280 -8.30 -12.44 18.75
CA ASP A 280 -7.62 -13.71 18.97
C ASP A 280 -6.91 -14.14 17.66
N VAL A 281 -6.31 -15.33 17.64
CA VAL A 281 -5.62 -15.88 16.47
C VAL A 281 -6.57 -16.02 15.29
N PHE A 282 -6.15 -15.49 14.15
CA PHE A 282 -6.76 -15.74 12.84
C PHE A 282 -6.07 -16.93 12.16
N ILE A 283 -6.85 -17.93 11.76
CA ILE A 283 -6.34 -19.18 11.18
C ILE A 283 -6.99 -19.41 9.80
N VAL A 284 -6.17 -19.82 8.85
CA VAL A 284 -6.56 -20.30 7.52
C VAL A 284 -5.89 -21.65 7.30
N ASP A 285 -6.68 -22.72 7.36
CA ASP A 285 -6.16 -24.08 7.26
C ASP A 285 -5.69 -24.42 5.83
N ASP A 286 -6.40 -23.90 4.83
CA ASP A 286 -6.03 -23.98 3.40
C ASP A 286 -6.43 -22.71 2.62
N ALA A 287 -5.46 -21.86 2.32
CA ALA A 287 -5.63 -20.60 1.61
C ALA A 287 -6.05 -20.77 0.15
N ALA A 288 -5.78 -21.91 -0.49
CA ALA A 288 -6.26 -22.18 -1.84
C ALA A 288 -7.76 -22.50 -1.88
N ALA A 289 -8.31 -23.03 -0.78
CA ALA A 289 -9.73 -23.33 -0.63
C ALA A 289 -10.52 -22.15 -0.03
N ASP A 290 -9.85 -21.17 0.56
CA ASP A 290 -10.47 -20.00 1.16
C ASP A 290 -10.76 -18.91 0.11
N VAL A 291 -12.05 -18.58 -0.09
CA VAL A 291 -12.48 -17.57 -1.08
C VAL A 291 -11.82 -16.19 -0.89
N ARG A 292 -11.38 -15.87 0.33
CA ARG A 292 -10.70 -14.61 0.64
C ARG A 292 -9.27 -14.57 0.09
N PHE A 293 -8.65 -15.73 -0.12
CA PHE A 293 -7.23 -15.85 -0.43
C PHE A 293 -6.92 -16.69 -1.67
N SER A 294 -7.87 -17.43 -2.23
CA SER A 294 -7.64 -18.35 -3.35
C SER A 294 -7.10 -17.66 -4.61
N ALA A 295 -7.45 -16.39 -4.82
CA ALA A 295 -6.90 -15.54 -5.88
C ALA A 295 -5.67 -14.71 -5.47
N ASN A 296 -5.23 -14.78 -4.21
CA ASN A 296 -4.12 -13.98 -3.69
C ASN A 296 -2.79 -14.37 -4.39
N PRO A 297 -1.96 -13.41 -4.82
CA PRO A 297 -0.66 -13.70 -5.45
C PRO A 297 0.27 -14.57 -4.59
N LEU A 298 0.23 -14.44 -3.27
CA LEU A 298 1.04 -15.26 -2.35
C LEU A 298 0.57 -16.72 -2.27
N VAL A 299 -0.65 -17.02 -2.73
CA VAL A 299 -1.24 -18.38 -2.80
C VAL A 299 -1.04 -18.98 -4.19
N THR A 300 -1.33 -18.21 -5.24
CA THR A 300 -1.26 -18.68 -6.64
C THR A 300 0.16 -18.66 -7.21
N GLY A 301 1.03 -17.77 -6.71
CA GLY A 301 2.44 -17.66 -7.03
C GLY A 301 3.31 -18.02 -5.82
N GLU A 302 4.62 -17.72 -5.88
CA GLU A 302 5.50 -17.90 -4.72
C GLU A 302 5.08 -16.98 -3.56
N PRO A 303 5.14 -17.43 -2.29
CA PRO A 303 5.73 -18.68 -1.83
C PRO A 303 4.77 -19.89 -1.84
N ARG A 304 3.61 -19.78 -2.50
CA ARG A 304 2.53 -20.79 -2.55
C ARG A 304 1.97 -21.11 -1.16
N ILE A 305 1.54 -20.06 -0.46
CA ILE A 305 0.93 -20.15 0.87
C ILE A 305 -0.29 -21.07 0.81
N ARG A 306 -0.31 -22.04 1.71
CA ARG A 306 -1.47 -22.91 1.95
C ARG A 306 -1.98 -22.76 3.38
N PHE A 307 -1.11 -22.62 4.37
CA PHE A 307 -1.53 -22.43 5.75
C PHE A 307 -1.09 -21.06 6.26
N TYR A 308 -1.95 -20.43 7.06
CA TYR A 308 -1.64 -19.20 7.79
C TYR A 308 -2.24 -19.26 9.20
N ALA A 309 -1.46 -18.92 10.22
CA ALA A 309 -1.96 -18.58 11.55
C ALA A 309 -1.29 -17.32 12.07
N GLY A 310 -2.07 -16.32 12.45
CA GLY A 310 -1.56 -15.03 12.91
C GLY A 310 -2.24 -14.54 14.18
N ALA A 311 -1.47 -13.97 15.09
CA ALA A 311 -1.97 -13.26 16.27
C ALA A 311 -1.65 -11.76 16.16
N PRO A 312 -2.59 -10.87 16.55
CA PRO A 312 -2.39 -9.43 16.44
C PRO A 312 -1.33 -8.94 17.43
N LEU A 313 -0.48 -8.02 16.99
CA LEU A 313 0.46 -7.28 17.82
C LEU A 313 -0.17 -5.95 18.22
N ARG A 314 -0.27 -5.65 19.51
CA ARG A 314 -1.02 -4.48 20.00
C ARG A 314 -0.14 -3.53 20.79
N ASP A 315 -0.39 -2.23 20.65
CA ASP A 315 0.19 -1.25 21.55
C ASP A 315 -0.56 -1.20 22.89
N ALA A 316 -0.06 -0.40 23.84
CA ALA A 316 -0.69 -0.20 25.14
C ALA A 316 -2.09 0.45 25.08
N GLN A 317 -2.46 1.04 23.94
CA GLN A 317 -3.78 1.63 23.69
C GLN A 317 -4.72 0.64 23.00
N GLY A 318 -4.26 -0.60 22.74
CA GLY A 318 -5.01 -1.65 22.08
C GLY A 318 -5.01 -1.57 20.55
N ASN A 319 -4.29 -0.63 19.93
CA ASN A 319 -4.20 -0.54 18.47
C ASN A 319 -3.42 -1.73 17.91
N ALA A 320 -3.98 -2.41 16.90
CA ALA A 320 -3.31 -3.53 16.23
C ALA A 320 -2.24 -3.02 15.24
N LEU A 321 -0.98 -3.06 15.65
CA LEU A 321 0.16 -2.57 14.87
C LEU A 321 0.46 -3.46 13.64
N GLY A 322 0.16 -4.75 13.76
CA GLY A 322 0.36 -5.76 12.74
C GLY A 322 0.17 -7.16 13.33
N ALA A 323 0.96 -8.13 12.92
CA ALA A 323 0.79 -9.52 13.37
C ALA A 323 2.11 -10.27 13.51
N LEU A 324 2.11 -11.21 14.47
CA LEU A 324 3.05 -12.33 14.52
C LEU A 324 2.37 -13.54 13.90
N CYS A 325 2.96 -14.12 12.85
CA CYS A 325 2.30 -15.20 12.12
C CYS A 325 3.26 -16.31 11.70
N GLY A 326 2.71 -17.52 11.59
CA GLY A 326 3.32 -18.68 10.95
C GLY A 326 2.64 -19.02 9.64
N ILE A 327 3.43 -19.43 8.65
CA ILE A 327 3.01 -19.67 7.27
C ILE A 327 3.59 -21.00 6.77
N ASP A 328 2.77 -21.78 6.06
CA ASP A 328 3.20 -23.02 5.43
C ASP A 328 2.76 -23.13 3.97
N ARG A 329 3.48 -23.98 3.22
CA ARG A 329 3.19 -24.33 1.82
C ARG A 329 2.30 -25.57 1.70
N GLN A 330 1.92 -26.16 2.82
CA GLN A 330 0.98 -27.28 2.91
C GLN A 330 -0.22 -26.88 3.79
N PRO A 331 -1.44 -27.37 3.49
CA PRO A 331 -2.59 -27.20 4.38
C PRO A 331 -2.34 -27.81 5.76
N ARG A 332 -2.77 -27.14 6.82
CA ARG A 332 -2.53 -27.55 8.21
C ARG A 332 -3.64 -27.05 9.13
N SER A 333 -3.72 -27.63 10.32
CA SER A 333 -4.49 -27.12 11.44
C SER A 333 -3.58 -27.07 12.68
N ILE A 334 -3.82 -26.12 13.59
CA ILE A 334 -3.07 -26.03 14.85
C ILE A 334 -3.95 -26.40 16.04
N ASP A 335 -3.34 -27.01 17.06
CA ASP A 335 -4.05 -27.37 18.29
C ASP A 335 -4.22 -26.18 19.26
N ALA A 336 -4.99 -26.38 20.32
CA ALA A 336 -5.23 -25.35 21.33
C ALA A 336 -3.96 -24.91 22.09
N VAL A 337 -2.96 -25.78 22.22
CA VAL A 337 -1.69 -25.47 22.87
C VAL A 337 -0.85 -24.57 21.98
N GLN A 338 -0.74 -24.88 20.69
CA GLN A 338 -0.08 -24.06 19.68
C GLN A 338 -0.75 -22.69 19.55
N LYS A 339 -2.09 -22.65 19.49
CA LYS A 339 -2.85 -21.39 19.47
C LYS A 339 -2.52 -20.52 20.68
N ARG A 340 -2.58 -21.08 21.90
CA ARG A 340 -2.24 -20.35 23.14
C ARG A 340 -0.78 -19.86 23.15
N ARG A 341 0.16 -20.68 22.68
CA ARG A 341 1.57 -20.30 22.60
C ARG A 341 1.80 -19.15 21.60
N LEU A 342 1.13 -19.16 20.46
CA LEU A 342 1.18 -18.06 19.50
C LEU A 342 0.66 -16.75 20.10
N VAL A 343 -0.45 -16.79 20.86
CA VAL A 343 -0.95 -15.63 21.59
C VAL A 343 0.08 -15.11 22.59
N ASN A 344 0.70 -15.99 23.38
CA ASN A 344 1.73 -15.60 24.35
C ASN A 344 2.96 -14.97 23.67
N LEU A 345 3.42 -15.53 22.56
CA LEU A 345 4.54 -14.97 21.78
C LEU A 345 4.19 -13.60 21.18
N ALA A 346 2.96 -13.41 20.71
CA ALA A 346 2.49 -12.13 20.21
C ALA A 346 2.38 -11.06 21.32
N ALA A 347 2.01 -11.46 22.54
CA ALA A 347 2.05 -10.59 23.71
C ALA A 347 3.49 -10.17 24.05
N LEU A 348 4.43 -11.13 24.08
CA LEU A 348 5.86 -10.84 24.30
C LEU A 348 6.43 -9.90 23.23
N ALA A 349 6.07 -10.11 21.96
CA ALA A 349 6.46 -9.22 20.86
C ALA A 349 5.89 -7.81 21.03
N SER A 350 4.63 -7.70 21.48
CA SER A 350 3.97 -6.42 21.77
C SER A 350 4.66 -5.65 22.90
N ASP A 351 5.00 -6.35 24.00
CA ASP A 351 5.77 -5.77 25.11
C ASP A 351 7.16 -5.30 24.65
N ARG A 352 7.80 -6.07 23.76
CA ARG A 352 9.10 -5.72 23.19
C ARG A 352 9.03 -4.48 22.30
N ILE A 353 8.00 -4.37 21.46
CA ILE A 353 7.72 -3.17 20.67
C ILE A 353 7.56 -1.97 21.60
N ALA A 354 6.74 -2.07 22.64
CA ALA A 354 6.50 -0.98 23.58
C ALA A 354 7.80 -0.52 24.28
N LEU A 355 8.66 -1.47 24.67
CA LEU A 355 9.95 -1.18 25.28
C LEU A 355 10.90 -0.43 24.32
N VAL A 356 11.02 -0.92 23.07
CA VAL A 356 11.91 -0.32 22.07
C VAL A 356 11.43 1.06 21.68
N THR A 357 10.13 1.22 21.45
CA THR A 357 9.52 2.52 21.15
C THR A 357 9.80 3.53 22.25
N ARG A 358 9.64 3.16 23.53
CA ARG A 358 9.95 4.05 24.67
C ARG A 358 11.42 4.46 24.70
N LYS A 359 12.34 3.49 24.56
CA LYS A 359 13.80 3.78 24.54
C LYS A 359 14.18 4.72 23.40
N ARG A 360 13.55 4.59 22.23
CA ARG A 360 13.81 5.48 21.08
C ARG A 360 13.30 6.90 21.35
N PHE A 361 12.10 7.06 21.92
CA PHE A 361 11.60 8.37 22.33
C PHE A 361 12.48 9.04 23.39
N GLU A 362 12.97 8.29 24.38
CA GLU A 362 13.87 8.83 25.42
C GLU A 362 15.23 9.29 24.85
N ARG A 363 15.76 8.58 23.85
CA ARG A 363 17.00 8.98 23.15
C ARG A 363 16.81 10.27 22.36
N TRP A 364 15.66 10.44 21.71
CA TRP A 364 15.32 11.66 20.97
C TRP A 364 15.20 12.87 21.91
N ASN A 365 14.61 12.69 23.08
CA ASN A 365 14.41 13.78 24.05
C ASN A 365 15.67 14.16 24.86
N LYS A 366 16.74 13.35 24.82
CA LYS A 366 18.01 13.62 25.51
C LYS A 366 19.09 14.21 24.61
N GLY A 367 18.77 14.51 23.35
CA GLY A 367 19.69 15.06 22.34
C GLY A 367 19.36 16.48 21.89
N VAL A 368 19.17 17.41 22.83
CA VAL A 368 19.18 18.88 22.61
C VAL A 368 20.21 19.51 23.52
#